data_AF-A0A1G2JLX1-F1
#
_entry.id   AF-A0A1G2JLX1-F1
#
_cell.length_a   1.000
_cell.length_b   1.000
_cell.length_c   1.000
_cell.angle_alpha   90.00
_cell.angle_beta   90.00
_cell.angle_gamma   90.00
#
_symmetry.space_group_name_H-M   'P 1'
#
loop_
_entity.id
_entity.type
_entity.pdbx_description
1 polymer ?
#
loop_
_entity_poly.entity_id
_entity_poly.type
_entity_poly.pdbx_seq_one_letter_code
_entity_poly.pdbx_strand_id
1 'polypeptide(L)'
;MPKFNPDNLNIHELAVEEPEKQAEVFFDPEKEITEDDWEGINKNLKTYEENSGFWQDRKDFNHWQTRTPNIWLVDTMELIKIIDPKREFSEYELKILAHEYKKAYDGAEQGEEPWDLVVYGAAHSKIINKDYDLNLTSADKEKIGQIIENSRKKVTNFLSLLASAKISGLDKNYLPEIDDLLWAKIEEHIENLAKDQKWHAYIMHLRDMKIINPNHKLDLNSQRLEEIKKTMEQYKEKKDWSNFFYMASLLTIITTDEIKILEGGGLELIRHKSDFGTETSQVPEQKQF
;
A
#
# COMPACT_ATOMS: atom_id res chain seq x y z
N MET A 1 -2.88 -40.65 53.46
CA MET A 1 -2.75 -40.52 52.00
C MET A 1 -4.12 -40.08 51.46
N PRO A 2 -4.22 -38.89 50.85
CA PRO A 2 -5.50 -38.43 50.31
C PRO A 2 -5.92 -39.34 49.14
N LYS A 3 -7.17 -39.82 49.18
CA LYS A 3 -7.79 -40.64 48.12
C LYS A 3 -8.07 -39.75 46.91
N PHE A 4 -7.46 -40.06 45.77
CA PHE A 4 -7.78 -39.46 44.48
C PHE A 4 -9.25 -39.78 44.13
N ASN A 5 -10.07 -38.75 43.91
CA ASN A 5 -11.46 -38.89 43.51
C ASN A 5 -11.58 -38.55 42.01
N PRO A 6 -11.71 -39.55 41.12
CA PRO A 6 -11.77 -39.33 39.68
C PRO A 6 -13.04 -38.58 39.23
N ASP A 7 -14.07 -38.52 40.07
CA ASP A 7 -15.36 -37.87 39.73
C ASP A 7 -15.30 -36.33 39.80
N ASN A 8 -14.16 -35.75 40.23
CA ASN A 8 -13.94 -34.30 40.28
C ASN A 8 -13.03 -33.77 39.16
N LEU A 9 -12.68 -34.59 38.15
CA LEU A 9 -12.00 -34.09 36.96
C LEU A 9 -13.02 -33.42 36.04
N ASN A 10 -13.04 -32.08 36.08
CA ASN A 10 -13.83 -31.26 35.17
C ASN A 10 -13.19 -31.31 33.76
N ILE A 11 -13.51 -32.35 32.99
CA ILE A 11 -12.97 -32.59 31.64
C ILE A 11 -13.24 -31.44 30.67
N HIS A 12 -14.20 -30.56 30.97
CA HIS A 12 -14.49 -29.35 30.20
C HIS A 12 -13.44 -28.23 30.39
N GLU A 13 -12.61 -28.28 31.44
CA GLU A 13 -11.47 -27.35 31.62
C GLU A 13 -10.20 -27.82 30.89
N LEU A 14 -10.22 -29.02 30.30
CA LEU A 14 -9.13 -29.57 29.48
C LEU A 14 -9.37 -29.43 27.98
N ALA A 15 -10.43 -28.72 27.57
CA ALA A 15 -10.54 -28.24 26.20
C ALA A 15 -9.45 -27.18 26.01
N VAL A 16 -8.27 -27.64 25.62
CA VAL A 16 -7.23 -26.78 25.03
C VAL A 16 -7.94 -26.05 23.90
N GLU A 17 -8.11 -24.73 24.03
CA GLU A 17 -8.57 -23.90 22.92
C GLU A 17 -7.72 -24.29 21.72
N GLU A 18 -8.35 -24.85 20.69
CA GLU A 18 -7.65 -25.10 19.44
C GLU A 18 -7.02 -23.77 19.04
N PRO A 19 -5.69 -23.71 18.86
CA PRO A 19 -5.04 -22.46 18.52
C PRO A 19 -5.78 -21.91 17.31
N GLU A 20 -6.30 -20.67 17.44
CA GLU A 20 -6.99 -20.00 16.34
C GLU A 20 -6.11 -20.17 15.10
N LYS A 21 -6.65 -20.83 14.07
CA LYS A 21 -5.93 -21.03 12.81
C LYS A 21 -5.48 -19.66 12.35
N GLN A 22 -4.19 -19.39 12.48
CA GLN A 22 -3.61 -18.16 11.98
C GLN A 22 -3.94 -18.09 10.50
N ALA A 23 -4.47 -16.94 10.08
CA ALA A 23 -4.81 -16.71 8.69
C ALA A 23 -3.55 -16.96 7.85
N GLU A 24 -3.70 -17.80 6.82
CA GLU A 24 -2.63 -18.07 5.87
C GLU A 24 -2.15 -16.73 5.28
N VAL A 25 -0.84 -16.44 5.36
CA VAL A 25 -0.27 -15.22 4.80
C VAL A 25 -0.47 -15.27 3.29
N PHE A 26 -1.38 -14.45 2.80
CA PHE A 26 -1.93 -14.54 1.44
C PHE A 26 -0.95 -14.07 0.35
N PHE A 27 -0.08 -13.11 0.66
CA PHE A 27 0.95 -12.64 -0.26
C PHE A 27 2.24 -12.31 0.49
N ASP A 28 3.34 -12.97 0.14
CA ASP A 28 4.67 -12.74 0.69
C ASP A 28 5.63 -12.29 -0.44
N PRO A 29 5.90 -10.98 -0.61
CA PRO A 29 6.76 -10.50 -1.70
C PRO A 29 8.19 -11.04 -1.62
N GLU A 30 8.69 -11.45 -0.44
CA GLU A 30 10.04 -12.04 -0.35
C GLU A 30 10.10 -13.42 -1.01
N LYS A 31 8.97 -14.13 -1.11
CA LYS A 31 8.86 -15.46 -1.73
C LYS A 31 8.26 -15.41 -3.12
N GLU A 32 7.32 -14.50 -3.35
CA GLU A 32 6.50 -14.46 -4.58
C GLU A 32 7.07 -13.55 -5.66
N ILE A 33 7.99 -12.63 -5.33
CA ILE A 33 8.72 -11.83 -6.32
C ILE A 33 10.09 -12.47 -6.55
N THR A 34 10.30 -13.01 -7.74
CA THR A 34 11.53 -13.75 -8.08
C THR A 34 12.68 -12.80 -8.47
N GLU A 35 13.89 -13.34 -8.59
CA GLU A 35 15.04 -12.58 -9.11
C GLU A 35 14.79 -12.04 -10.54
N ASP A 36 14.13 -12.83 -11.39
CA ASP A 36 13.74 -12.42 -12.75
C ASP A 36 12.74 -11.25 -12.73
N ASP A 37 11.78 -11.27 -11.81
CA ASP A 37 10.82 -10.16 -11.63
C ASP A 37 11.57 -8.88 -11.24
N TRP A 38 12.52 -8.98 -10.29
CA TRP A 38 13.39 -7.87 -9.89
C TRP A 38 14.27 -7.35 -11.03
N GLU A 39 14.81 -8.22 -11.88
CA GLU A 39 15.56 -7.80 -13.07
C GLU A 39 14.66 -6.96 -14.00
N GLY A 40 13.42 -7.40 -14.23
CA GLY A 40 12.43 -6.67 -15.02
C GLY A 40 12.14 -5.26 -14.46
N ILE A 41 11.95 -5.15 -13.15
CA ILE A 41 11.70 -3.89 -12.45
C ILE A 41 12.91 -2.95 -12.56
N ASN A 42 14.11 -3.45 -12.26
CA ASN A 42 15.35 -2.66 -12.34
C ASN A 42 15.62 -2.16 -13.75
N LYS A 43 15.29 -2.95 -14.77
CA LYS A 43 15.38 -2.53 -16.17
C LYS A 43 14.42 -1.37 -16.49
N ASN A 44 13.18 -1.42 -15.97
CA ASN A 44 12.22 -0.34 -16.15
C ASN A 44 12.68 0.95 -15.45
N LEU A 45 13.13 0.86 -14.20
CA LEU A 45 13.74 1.99 -13.48
C LEU A 45 14.85 2.65 -14.28
N LYS A 46 15.83 1.86 -14.72
CA LYS A 46 16.95 2.36 -15.51
C LYS A 46 16.48 3.04 -16.80
N THR A 47 15.44 2.48 -17.44
CA THR A 47 14.84 3.10 -18.63
C THR A 47 14.20 4.45 -18.29
N TYR A 48 13.52 4.58 -17.14
CA TYR A 48 12.97 5.87 -16.70
C TYR A 48 14.07 6.86 -16.34
N GLU A 49 15.14 6.43 -15.68
CA GLU A 49 16.31 7.26 -15.36
C GLU A 49 16.99 7.80 -16.64
N GLU A 50 17.30 6.92 -17.61
CA GLU A 50 17.92 7.30 -18.87
C GLU A 50 17.05 8.28 -19.66
N ASN A 51 15.72 8.10 -19.59
CA ASN A 51 14.78 9.01 -20.23
C ASN A 51 14.58 10.30 -19.44
N SER A 52 14.68 10.31 -18.11
CA SER A 52 14.40 11.49 -17.26
C SER A 52 15.24 12.71 -17.63
N GLY A 53 16.50 12.51 -18.00
CA GLY A 53 17.39 13.59 -18.46
C GLY A 53 17.03 14.18 -19.82
N PHE A 54 16.29 13.45 -20.66
CA PHE A 54 15.93 13.86 -22.02
C PHE A 54 14.78 14.88 -22.06
N TRP A 55 14.02 15.05 -20.98
CA TRP A 55 12.79 15.85 -20.97
C TRP A 55 12.87 17.17 -20.19
N GLN A 56 14.01 17.49 -19.59
CA GLN A 56 14.19 18.78 -18.89
C GLN A 56 14.12 20.01 -19.83
N ASP A 57 14.29 19.82 -21.14
CA ASP A 57 14.40 20.92 -22.12
C ASP A 57 13.15 21.16 -22.99
N ARG A 58 12.04 20.43 -22.81
CA ARG A 58 10.87 20.53 -23.70
C ARG A 58 9.68 21.27 -23.06
N LYS A 59 9.48 22.53 -23.48
CA LYS A 59 8.39 23.43 -23.02
C LYS A 59 7.07 23.27 -23.78
N ASP A 60 6.99 22.35 -24.74
CA ASP A 60 5.98 22.32 -25.80
C ASP A 60 4.94 21.20 -25.68
N PHE A 61 4.89 20.47 -24.57
CA PHE A 61 3.98 19.33 -24.40
C PHE A 61 2.78 19.62 -23.49
N ASN A 62 1.59 19.24 -23.96
CA ASN A 62 0.30 19.47 -23.30
C ASN A 62 0.13 18.66 -21.99
N HIS A 63 -0.52 19.34 -21.04
CA HIS A 63 -0.46 19.22 -19.57
C HIS A 63 -0.92 17.90 -18.91
N TRP A 64 -1.60 16.97 -19.60
CA TRP A 64 -2.18 15.77 -18.96
C TRP A 64 -1.84 14.43 -19.61
N GLN A 65 -1.53 14.40 -20.92
CA GLN A 65 -1.21 13.16 -21.64
C GLN A 65 0.29 12.85 -21.68
N THR A 66 1.11 13.73 -21.11
CA THR A 66 2.55 13.54 -20.96
C THR A 66 2.91 13.60 -19.48
N ARG A 67 2.43 12.63 -18.69
CA ARG A 67 3.09 12.37 -17.39
C ARG A 67 4.58 12.23 -17.69
N THR A 68 5.37 13.17 -17.19
CA THR A 68 6.82 13.21 -17.41
C THR A 68 7.39 11.88 -16.91
N PRO A 69 8.44 11.32 -17.54
CA PRO A 69 9.11 10.12 -17.04
C PRO A 69 9.49 10.19 -15.55
N ASN A 70 9.65 11.40 -15.01
CA ASN A 70 9.89 11.65 -13.61
C ASN A 70 8.74 11.22 -12.70
N ILE A 71 7.46 11.41 -13.09
CA ILE A 71 6.30 10.92 -12.31
C ILE A 71 6.34 9.39 -12.26
N TRP A 72 6.57 8.74 -13.39
CA TRP A 72 6.69 7.27 -13.43
C TRP A 72 7.87 6.76 -12.61
N LEU A 73 8.98 7.50 -12.58
CA LEU A 73 10.11 7.18 -11.72
C LEU A 73 9.73 7.29 -10.25
N VAL A 74 9.10 8.39 -9.82
CA VAL A 74 8.64 8.59 -8.43
C VAL A 74 7.62 7.53 -8.02
N ASP A 75 6.64 7.23 -8.88
CA ASP A 75 5.69 6.15 -8.66
C ASP A 75 6.46 4.83 -8.47
N THR A 76 7.38 4.48 -9.37
CA THR A 76 8.16 3.24 -9.26
C THR A 76 9.00 3.19 -7.99
N MET A 77 9.61 4.31 -7.59
CA MET A 77 10.37 4.40 -6.33
C MET A 77 9.49 4.15 -5.10
N GLU A 78 8.27 4.71 -5.05
CA GLU A 78 7.32 4.42 -3.96
C GLU A 78 7.02 2.92 -3.90
N LEU A 79 6.66 2.30 -5.03
CA LEU A 79 6.33 0.88 -5.10
C LEU A 79 7.51 0.01 -4.62
N ILE A 80 8.75 0.40 -4.96
CA ILE A 80 9.95 -0.31 -4.50
C ILE A 80 10.10 -0.16 -3.00
N LYS A 81 9.92 1.04 -2.46
CA LYS A 81 10.05 1.26 -1.01
C LYS A 81 8.99 0.50 -0.21
N ILE A 82 7.81 0.27 -0.78
CA ILE A 82 6.75 -0.56 -0.19
C ILE A 82 7.16 -2.04 -0.13
N ILE A 83 7.76 -2.56 -1.20
CA ILE A 83 8.12 -3.98 -1.34
C ILE A 83 9.46 -4.30 -0.66
N ASP A 84 10.44 -3.44 -0.83
CA ASP A 84 11.76 -3.48 -0.18
C ASP A 84 11.97 -2.19 0.65
N PRO A 85 11.48 -2.16 1.91
CA PRO A 85 11.65 -1.01 2.79
C PRO A 85 13.11 -0.64 3.08
N LYS A 86 14.06 -1.56 2.86
CA LYS A 86 15.49 -1.34 3.07
C LYS A 86 16.18 -0.74 1.85
N ARG A 87 15.49 -0.61 0.73
CA ARG A 87 16.03 0.05 -0.46
C ARG A 87 16.38 1.50 -0.13
N GLU A 88 17.65 1.85 -0.28
CA GLU A 88 18.11 3.22 -0.26
C GLU A 88 18.17 3.76 -1.69
N PHE A 89 17.65 4.96 -1.89
CA PHE A 89 17.69 5.67 -3.17
C PHE A 89 18.90 6.59 -3.22
N SER A 90 19.48 6.75 -4.40
CA SER A 90 20.60 7.65 -4.65
C SER A 90 20.21 9.11 -4.44
N GLU A 91 21.21 9.97 -4.20
CA GLU A 91 21.00 11.42 -4.11
C GLU A 91 20.35 11.99 -5.38
N TYR A 92 20.63 11.41 -6.55
CA TYR A 92 20.03 11.81 -7.81
C TYR A 92 18.52 11.51 -7.86
N GLU A 93 18.12 10.29 -7.51
CA GLU A 93 16.70 9.90 -7.43
C GLU A 93 15.95 10.76 -6.41
N LEU A 94 16.55 11.03 -5.24
CA LEU A 94 15.95 11.91 -4.22
C LEU A 94 15.82 13.37 -4.70
N LYS A 95 16.74 13.86 -5.54
CA LYS A 95 16.61 15.18 -6.18
C LYS A 95 15.46 15.22 -7.18
N ILE A 96 15.22 14.15 -7.94
CA ILE A 96 14.06 14.07 -8.85
C ILE A 96 12.77 14.10 -8.05
N LEU A 97 12.67 13.31 -6.98
CA LEU A 97 11.53 13.33 -6.07
C LEU A 97 11.25 14.75 -5.56
N ALA A 98 12.29 15.43 -5.06
CA ALA A 98 12.16 16.78 -4.54
C ALA A 98 11.71 17.79 -5.62
N HIS A 99 12.24 17.64 -6.84
CA HIS A 99 11.88 18.47 -7.98
C HIS A 99 10.42 18.29 -8.39
N GLU A 100 9.94 17.05 -8.54
CA GLU A 100 8.56 16.78 -8.95
C GLU A 100 7.56 17.25 -7.90
N TYR A 101 7.85 17.02 -6.61
CA TYR A 101 7.01 17.54 -5.54
C TYR A 101 6.94 19.07 -5.56
N LYS A 102 8.10 19.73 -5.66
CA LYS A 102 8.17 21.19 -5.72
C LYS A 102 7.43 21.74 -6.94
N LYS A 103 7.55 21.10 -8.10
CA LYS A 103 6.85 21.48 -9.32
C LYS A 103 5.34 21.41 -9.13
N ALA A 104 4.82 20.30 -8.58
CA ALA A 104 3.39 20.16 -8.29
C ALA A 104 2.90 21.24 -7.31
N TYR A 105 3.68 21.50 -6.24
CA TYR A 105 3.37 22.52 -5.25
C TYR A 105 3.35 23.93 -5.84
N ASP A 106 4.42 24.34 -6.53
CA ASP A 106 4.54 25.68 -7.12
C ASP A 106 3.45 25.89 -8.20
N GLY A 107 3.12 24.85 -8.97
CA GLY A 107 2.03 24.87 -9.94
C GLY A 107 0.66 25.02 -9.28
N ALA A 108 0.42 24.35 -8.15
CA ALA A 108 -0.85 24.45 -7.42
C ALA A 108 -1.05 25.83 -6.77
N GLU A 109 0.02 26.43 -6.26
CA GLU A 109 0.00 27.81 -5.73
C GLU A 109 -0.29 28.85 -6.83
N GLN A 110 0.16 28.58 -8.06
CA GLN A 110 -0.12 29.43 -9.23
C GLN A 110 -1.48 29.14 -9.89
N GLY A 111 -2.18 28.10 -9.43
CA GLY A 111 -3.44 27.63 -10.04
C GLY A 111 -3.26 26.92 -11.39
N GLU A 112 -2.03 26.53 -11.73
CA GLU A 112 -1.69 25.78 -12.95
C GLU A 112 -1.88 24.27 -12.76
N GLU A 113 -1.71 23.79 -11.53
CA GLU A 113 -1.92 22.39 -11.17
C GLU A 113 -3.05 22.25 -10.15
N PRO A 114 -3.79 21.15 -10.17
CA PRO A 114 -4.72 20.85 -9.09
C PRO A 114 -3.95 20.36 -7.86
N TRP A 115 -4.47 20.76 -6.71
CA TRP A 115 -3.90 20.44 -5.39
C TRP A 115 -3.96 18.95 -5.03
N ASP A 116 -4.75 18.13 -5.73
CA ASP A 116 -4.71 16.67 -5.55
C ASP A 116 -3.33 16.10 -5.90
N LEU A 117 -2.65 16.63 -6.92
CA LEU A 117 -1.28 16.25 -7.26
C LEU A 117 -0.29 16.56 -6.14
N VAL A 118 -0.49 17.66 -5.40
CA VAL A 118 0.32 17.98 -4.21
C VAL A 118 0.12 16.94 -3.12
N VAL A 119 -1.11 16.48 -2.91
CA VAL A 119 -1.43 15.44 -1.91
C VAL A 119 -0.78 14.10 -2.28
N TYR A 120 -0.91 13.68 -3.53
CA TYR A 120 -0.26 12.46 -4.02
C TYR A 120 1.26 12.57 -3.91
N GLY A 121 1.84 13.64 -4.45
CA GLY A 121 3.28 13.92 -4.39
C GLY A 121 3.82 13.89 -2.95
N ALA A 122 3.09 14.50 -2.01
CA ALA A 122 3.46 14.49 -0.60
C ALA A 122 3.46 13.07 -0.01
N ALA A 123 2.49 12.23 -0.34
CA ALA A 123 2.43 10.85 0.11
C ALA A 123 3.60 10.01 -0.46
N HIS A 124 3.87 10.12 -1.77
CA HIS A 124 5.01 9.47 -2.41
C HIS A 124 6.32 9.88 -1.74
N SER A 125 6.52 11.19 -1.52
CA SER A 125 7.73 11.69 -0.86
C SER A 125 7.91 11.12 0.54
N LYS A 126 6.82 11.00 1.32
CA LYS A 126 6.86 10.45 2.67
C LYS A 126 7.05 8.93 2.73
N ILE A 127 6.58 8.19 1.73
CA ILE A 127 6.88 6.75 1.63
C ILE A 127 8.35 6.54 1.26
N ILE A 128 8.83 7.25 0.23
CA ILE A 128 10.20 7.11 -0.27
C ILE A 128 11.22 7.59 0.78
N ASN A 129 10.96 8.74 1.38
CA ASN A 129 11.81 9.36 2.40
C ASN A 129 10.93 9.94 3.52
N LYS A 130 10.78 9.19 4.61
CA LYS A 130 9.97 9.59 5.77
C LYS A 130 10.37 10.96 6.36
N ASP A 131 11.66 11.30 6.26
CA ASP A 131 12.24 12.52 6.81
C ASP A 131 12.11 13.70 5.83
N TYR A 132 11.49 13.50 4.65
CA TYR A 132 11.26 14.55 3.68
C TYR A 132 10.33 15.64 4.23
N ASP A 133 10.80 16.88 4.24
CA ASP A 133 10.04 18.03 4.71
C ASP A 133 9.18 18.62 3.58
N LEU A 134 7.88 18.46 3.72
CA LEU A 134 6.89 18.95 2.76
C LEU A 134 6.72 20.47 2.81
N ASN A 135 7.15 21.14 3.89
CA ASN A 135 7.00 22.58 4.08
C ASN A 135 5.56 23.11 3.91
N LEU A 136 4.53 22.29 4.15
CA LEU A 136 3.12 22.69 4.06
C LEU A 136 2.73 23.64 5.20
N THR A 137 2.26 24.84 4.85
CA THR A 137 1.72 25.81 5.81
C THR A 137 0.33 25.39 6.30
N SER A 138 -0.18 26.01 7.38
CA SER A 138 -1.55 25.76 7.84
C SER A 138 -2.62 26.08 6.78
N ALA A 139 -2.37 27.07 5.91
CA ALA A 139 -3.29 27.42 4.83
C ALA A 139 -3.33 26.31 3.75
N ASP A 140 -2.19 25.70 3.43
CA ASP A 140 -2.12 24.60 2.46
C ASP A 140 -2.84 23.37 2.99
N LYS A 141 -2.67 23.08 4.29
CA LYS A 141 -3.37 21.99 4.98
C LYS A 141 -4.89 22.18 4.94
N GLU A 142 -5.36 23.41 5.14
CA GLU A 142 -6.79 23.75 5.03
C GLU A 142 -7.31 23.58 3.61
N LYS A 143 -6.59 24.09 2.59
CA LYS A 143 -6.94 23.89 1.18
C LYS A 143 -7.06 22.40 0.83
N ILE A 144 -6.06 21.60 1.23
CA ILE A 144 -6.06 20.15 1.04
C ILE A 144 -7.30 19.52 1.69
N GLY A 145 -7.59 19.85 2.96
CA GLY A 145 -8.77 19.36 3.66
C GLY A 145 -10.08 19.67 2.92
N GLN A 146 -10.24 20.90 2.41
CA GLN A 146 -11.40 21.31 1.62
C GLN A 146 -11.52 20.51 0.31
N ILE A 147 -10.42 20.21 -0.37
CA ILE A 147 -10.43 19.42 -1.61
C ILE A 147 -10.84 17.97 -1.34
N ILE A 148 -10.31 17.36 -0.28
CA ILE A 148 -10.72 16.01 0.13
C ILE A 148 -12.21 16.01 0.45
N GLU A 149 -12.71 16.97 1.23
CA GLU A 149 -14.14 17.11 1.54
C GLU A 149 -14.99 17.25 0.26
N ASN A 150 -14.58 18.12 -0.67
CA ASN A 150 -15.28 18.31 -1.95
C ASN A 150 -15.28 17.05 -2.82
N SER A 151 -14.27 16.20 -2.69
CA SER A 151 -14.16 14.93 -3.43
C SER A 151 -15.10 13.84 -2.93
N ARG A 152 -15.76 13.99 -1.76
CA ARG A 152 -16.69 12.99 -1.17
C ARG A 152 -17.78 12.50 -2.13
N LYS A 153 -18.17 13.32 -3.11
CA LYS A 153 -19.17 12.96 -4.14
C LYS A 153 -18.69 11.85 -5.07
N LYS A 154 -17.37 11.64 -5.17
CA LYS A 154 -16.71 10.62 -5.99
C LYS A 154 -15.89 9.72 -5.08
N VAL A 155 -16.47 8.60 -4.65
CA VAL A 155 -15.90 7.63 -3.70
C VAL A 155 -14.43 7.31 -4.02
N THR A 156 -14.13 6.98 -5.28
CA THR A 156 -12.78 6.67 -5.76
C THR A 156 -11.76 7.77 -5.40
N ASN A 157 -12.04 9.02 -5.79
CA ASN A 157 -11.10 10.12 -5.56
C ASN A 157 -10.99 10.44 -4.06
N PHE A 158 -12.10 10.39 -3.34
CA PHE A 158 -12.13 10.66 -1.91
C PHE A 158 -11.24 9.69 -1.12
N LEU A 159 -11.35 8.39 -1.38
CA LEU A 159 -10.55 7.36 -0.72
C LEU A 159 -9.05 7.59 -0.95
N SER A 160 -8.64 7.70 -2.20
CA SER A 160 -7.22 7.83 -2.54
C SER A 160 -6.63 9.12 -1.99
N LEU A 161 -7.35 10.25 -2.05
CA LEU A 161 -6.89 11.51 -1.48
C LEU A 161 -6.78 11.46 0.05
N LEU A 162 -7.76 10.86 0.73
CA LEU A 162 -7.74 10.75 2.18
C LEU A 162 -6.62 9.82 2.67
N ALA A 163 -6.40 8.70 1.99
CA ALA A 163 -5.30 7.78 2.28
C ALA A 163 -3.94 8.47 2.08
N SER A 164 -3.75 9.15 0.94
CA SER A 164 -2.53 9.90 0.66
C SER A 164 -2.30 11.01 1.68
N ALA A 165 -3.31 11.79 2.04
CA ALA A 165 -3.18 12.85 3.03
C ALA A 165 -2.79 12.32 4.43
N LYS A 166 -3.30 11.14 4.82
CA LYS A 166 -2.84 10.46 6.05
C LYS A 166 -1.37 10.08 5.96
N ILE A 167 -0.95 9.45 4.86
CA ILE A 167 0.46 9.11 4.63
C ILE A 167 1.33 10.37 4.64
N SER A 168 0.87 11.50 4.10
CA SER A 168 1.62 12.75 4.14
C SER A 168 1.80 13.34 5.54
N GLY A 169 1.13 12.77 6.56
CA GLY A 169 1.17 13.29 7.93
C GLY A 169 0.27 14.49 8.16
N LEU A 170 -0.79 14.64 7.35
CA LEU A 170 -1.75 15.71 7.56
C LEU A 170 -2.49 15.51 8.88
N ASP A 171 -2.56 16.56 9.70
CA ASP A 171 -3.23 16.51 11.01
C ASP A 171 -4.71 16.14 10.80
N LYS A 172 -5.20 15.22 11.64
CA LYS A 172 -6.59 14.76 11.68
C LYS A 172 -7.61 15.91 11.71
N ASN A 173 -7.25 17.07 12.26
CA ASN A 173 -8.11 18.24 12.32
C ASN A 173 -8.43 18.83 10.93
N TYR A 174 -7.64 18.51 9.90
CA TYR A 174 -7.88 18.90 8.51
C TYR A 174 -8.50 17.77 7.68
N LEU A 175 -8.64 16.57 8.24
CA LEU A 175 -9.10 15.41 7.51
C LEU A 175 -10.58 15.16 7.75
N PRO A 176 -11.35 14.92 6.68
CA PRO A 176 -12.74 14.50 6.81
C PRO A 176 -12.88 13.17 7.55
N GLU A 177 -13.78 13.10 8.52
CA GLU A 177 -14.22 11.83 9.10
C GLU A 177 -15.11 11.05 8.12
N ILE A 178 -15.08 9.73 8.20
CA ILE A 178 -15.97 8.87 7.42
C ILE A 178 -17.05 8.34 8.34
N ASP A 179 -18.30 8.72 8.08
CA ASP A 179 -19.46 8.18 8.75
C ASP A 179 -19.84 6.78 8.21
N ASP A 180 -20.69 6.07 8.95
CA ASP A 180 -21.12 4.71 8.62
C ASP A 180 -21.81 4.63 7.24
N LEU A 181 -22.53 5.68 6.84
CA LEU A 181 -23.24 5.72 5.56
C LEU A 181 -22.26 5.81 4.39
N LEU A 182 -21.23 6.64 4.51
CA LEU A 182 -20.18 6.76 3.50
C LEU A 182 -19.31 5.50 3.48
N TRP A 183 -19.06 4.88 4.63
CA TRP A 183 -18.34 3.60 4.69
C TRP A 183 -19.10 2.49 3.95
N ALA A 184 -20.41 2.36 4.15
CA ALA A 184 -21.24 1.40 3.42
C ALA A 184 -21.21 1.63 1.89
N LYS A 185 -21.18 2.89 1.44
CA LYS A 185 -21.05 3.23 0.01
C LYS A 185 -19.67 2.85 -0.56
N ILE A 186 -18.62 2.99 0.23
CA ILE A 186 -17.27 2.56 -0.13
C ILE A 186 -17.24 1.04 -0.31
N GLU A 187 -17.79 0.29 0.65
CA GLU A 187 -17.87 -1.17 0.61
C GLU A 187 -18.69 -1.65 -0.60
N GLU A 188 -19.86 -1.05 -0.87
CA GLU A 188 -20.68 -1.35 -2.04
C GLU A 188 -19.91 -1.08 -3.35
N HIS A 189 -19.20 0.04 -3.45
CA HIS A 189 -18.40 0.37 -4.62
C HIS A 189 -17.31 -0.68 -4.89
N ILE A 190 -16.58 -1.08 -3.85
CA ILE A 190 -15.50 -2.07 -3.94
C ILE A 190 -16.05 -3.45 -4.30
N GLU A 191 -17.18 -3.84 -3.72
CA GLU A 191 -17.86 -5.08 -4.08
C GLU A 191 -18.27 -5.09 -5.57
N ASN A 192 -18.74 -3.96 -6.09
CA ASN A 192 -19.07 -3.86 -7.52
C ASN A 192 -17.81 -3.96 -8.40
N LEU A 193 -16.66 -3.44 -7.97
CA LEU A 193 -15.40 -3.64 -8.69
C LEU A 193 -14.97 -5.12 -8.72
N ALA A 194 -15.17 -5.85 -7.62
CA ALA A 194 -14.92 -7.29 -7.57
C ALA A 194 -15.83 -8.06 -8.53
N LYS A 195 -17.13 -7.75 -8.53
CA LYS A 195 -18.11 -8.37 -9.46
C LYS A 195 -17.78 -8.12 -10.93
N ASP A 196 -17.32 -6.91 -11.23
CA ASP A 196 -16.87 -6.51 -12.57
C ASP A 196 -15.47 -7.04 -12.93
N GLN A 197 -14.80 -7.77 -12.03
CA GLN A 197 -13.43 -8.27 -12.17
C GLN A 197 -12.41 -7.16 -12.47
N LYS A 198 -12.65 -5.95 -11.94
CA LYS A 198 -11.75 -4.79 -12.06
C LYS A 198 -10.67 -4.86 -10.97
N TRP A 199 -9.88 -5.93 -10.98
CA TRP A 199 -8.96 -6.30 -9.89
C TRP A 199 -7.97 -5.20 -9.52
N HIS A 200 -7.44 -4.47 -10.49
CA HIS A 200 -6.53 -3.35 -10.25
C HIS A 200 -7.19 -2.25 -9.39
N ALA A 201 -8.37 -1.78 -9.77
CA ALA A 201 -9.10 -0.76 -9.01
C ALA A 201 -9.60 -1.31 -7.66
N TYR A 202 -9.99 -2.58 -7.63
CA TYR A 202 -10.42 -3.27 -6.42
C TYR A 202 -9.31 -3.26 -5.35
N ILE A 203 -8.11 -3.76 -5.66
CA ILE A 203 -7.02 -3.81 -4.67
C ILE A 203 -6.48 -2.43 -4.31
N MET A 204 -6.54 -1.46 -5.22
CA MET A 204 -6.17 -0.07 -4.95
C MET A 204 -7.07 0.52 -3.86
N HIS A 205 -8.38 0.29 -3.94
CA HIS A 205 -9.30 0.78 -2.91
C HIS A 205 -9.25 -0.01 -1.61
N LEU A 206 -8.95 -1.32 -1.64
CA LEU A 206 -8.65 -2.06 -0.41
C LEU A 206 -7.42 -1.49 0.30
N ARG A 207 -6.37 -1.12 -0.46
CA ARG A 207 -5.19 -0.43 0.07
C ARG A 207 -5.57 0.88 0.76
N ASP A 208 -6.37 1.71 0.09
CA ASP A 208 -6.81 2.99 0.64
C ASP A 208 -7.64 2.79 1.93
N MET A 209 -8.56 1.82 1.94
CA MET A 209 -9.34 1.48 3.14
C MET A 209 -8.46 1.03 4.29
N LYS A 210 -7.46 0.17 4.04
CA LYS A 210 -6.55 -0.34 5.07
C LYS A 210 -5.67 0.79 5.64
N ILE A 211 -5.24 1.75 4.82
CA ILE A 211 -4.51 2.94 5.31
C ILE A 211 -5.42 3.84 6.15
N ILE A 212 -6.66 4.06 5.71
CA ILE A 212 -7.62 4.92 6.40
C ILE A 212 -8.03 4.31 7.74
N ASN A 213 -8.29 3.01 7.77
CA ASN A 213 -8.67 2.26 8.95
C ASN A 213 -7.87 0.94 9.01
N PRO A 214 -6.69 0.92 9.65
CA PRO A 214 -5.83 -0.26 9.74
C PRO A 214 -6.49 -1.48 10.39
N ASN A 215 -7.49 -1.24 11.25
CA ASN A 215 -8.24 -2.27 11.96
C ASN A 215 -9.46 -2.77 11.17
N HIS A 216 -9.77 -2.18 10.01
CA HIS A 216 -10.86 -2.64 9.19
C HIS A 216 -10.52 -4.01 8.57
N LYS A 217 -11.45 -4.96 8.75
CA LYS A 217 -11.33 -6.30 8.17
C LYS A 217 -11.68 -6.25 6.69
N LEU A 218 -10.67 -6.45 5.85
CA LEU A 218 -10.87 -6.52 4.40
C LEU A 218 -11.54 -7.84 4.01
N ASP A 219 -12.48 -7.79 3.08
CA ASP A 219 -13.09 -8.98 2.47
C ASP A 219 -12.22 -9.53 1.33
N LEU A 220 -11.03 -10.02 1.69
CA LEU A 220 -10.07 -10.64 0.76
C LEU A 220 -10.03 -12.14 1.01
N ASN A 221 -10.99 -12.88 0.46
CA ASN A 221 -11.01 -14.35 0.53
C ASN A 221 -10.07 -15.01 -0.49
N SER A 222 -9.81 -16.31 -0.31
CA SER A 222 -8.90 -17.09 -1.15
C SER A 222 -9.26 -17.08 -2.63
N GLN A 223 -10.55 -17.05 -2.99
CA GLN A 223 -10.98 -17.01 -4.39
C GLN A 223 -10.61 -15.67 -5.04
N ARG A 224 -10.87 -14.54 -4.39
CA ARG A 224 -10.52 -13.21 -4.91
C ARG A 224 -9.01 -13.06 -5.04
N LEU A 225 -8.27 -13.56 -4.05
CA LEU A 225 -6.83 -13.56 -4.09
C LEU A 225 -6.28 -14.35 -5.29
N GLU A 226 -6.83 -15.54 -5.57
CA GLU A 226 -6.41 -16.34 -6.72
C GLU A 226 -6.63 -15.60 -8.05
N GLU A 227 -7.75 -14.91 -8.21
CA GLU A 227 -8.01 -14.09 -9.42
C GLU A 227 -7.06 -12.89 -9.53
N ILE A 228 -6.68 -12.28 -8.40
CA ILE A 228 -5.67 -11.22 -8.36
C ILE A 228 -4.29 -11.79 -8.77
N LYS A 229 -3.89 -12.94 -8.21
CA LYS A 229 -2.61 -13.61 -8.55
C LYS A 229 -2.56 -13.99 -10.04
N LYS A 230 -3.65 -14.53 -10.58
CA LYS A 230 -3.78 -14.81 -12.02
C LYS A 230 -3.64 -13.54 -12.87
N THR A 231 -4.20 -12.42 -12.44
CA THR A 231 -4.03 -11.14 -13.13
C THR A 231 -2.58 -10.67 -13.10
N MET A 232 -1.89 -10.85 -11.98
CA MET A 232 -0.45 -10.54 -11.86
C MET A 232 0.40 -11.43 -12.77
N GLU A 233 0.12 -12.73 -12.86
CA GLU A 233 0.83 -13.63 -13.76
C GLU A 233 0.66 -13.22 -15.23
N GLN A 234 -0.54 -12.77 -15.62
CA GLN A 234 -0.75 -12.22 -16.97
C GLN A 234 0.11 -10.99 -17.25
N TYR A 235 0.39 -10.14 -16.26
CA TYR A 235 1.33 -9.02 -16.42
C TYR A 235 2.77 -9.52 -16.58
N LYS A 236 3.18 -10.54 -15.81
CA LYS A 236 4.50 -11.18 -15.95
C LYS A 236 4.70 -11.78 -17.34
N GLU A 237 3.74 -12.57 -17.83
CA GLU A 237 3.78 -13.17 -19.17
C GLU A 237 3.94 -12.13 -20.28
N LYS A 238 3.29 -10.97 -20.13
CA LYS A 238 3.36 -9.84 -21.06
C LYS A 238 4.59 -8.96 -20.84
N LYS A 239 5.40 -9.22 -19.82
CA LYS A 239 6.52 -8.37 -19.36
C LYS A 239 6.09 -6.94 -19.05
N ASP A 240 4.85 -6.78 -18.58
CA ASP A 240 4.30 -5.52 -18.10
C ASP A 240 4.68 -5.32 -16.63
N TRP A 241 5.98 -5.09 -16.40
CA TRP A 241 6.55 -5.03 -15.05
C TRP A 241 5.97 -3.89 -14.23
N SER A 242 5.57 -2.78 -14.87
CA SER A 242 4.99 -1.64 -14.16
C SER A 242 3.65 -2.02 -13.53
N ASN A 243 2.75 -2.68 -14.26
CA ASN A 243 1.47 -3.12 -13.70
C ASN A 243 1.63 -4.30 -12.73
N PHE A 244 2.51 -5.27 -13.03
CA PHE A 244 2.82 -6.36 -12.11
C PHE A 244 3.27 -5.81 -10.74
N PHE A 245 4.22 -4.89 -10.77
CA PHE A 245 4.82 -4.35 -9.56
C PHE A 245 3.88 -3.44 -8.78
N TYR A 246 3.09 -2.64 -9.49
CA TYR A 246 2.01 -1.88 -8.89
C TYR A 246 1.08 -2.80 -8.10
N MET A 247 0.61 -3.89 -8.71
CA MET A 247 -0.25 -4.87 -8.03
C MET A 247 0.44 -5.54 -6.83
N ALA A 248 1.72 -5.93 -6.97
CA ALA A 248 2.50 -6.55 -5.89
C ALA A 248 2.65 -5.62 -4.67
N SER A 249 2.82 -4.31 -4.90
CA SER A 249 2.95 -3.32 -3.82
C SER A 249 1.62 -3.12 -3.09
N LEU A 250 0.50 -3.10 -3.82
CA LEU A 250 -0.83 -2.99 -3.24
C LEU A 250 -1.17 -4.24 -2.43
N LEU A 251 -0.87 -5.43 -2.96
CA LEU A 251 -0.99 -6.68 -2.21
C LEU A 251 -0.16 -6.65 -0.92
N THR A 252 1.11 -6.21 -1.03
CA THR A 252 2.01 -6.07 0.13
C THR A 252 1.39 -5.22 1.25
N ILE A 253 0.71 -4.13 0.91
CA ILE A 253 0.03 -3.28 1.90
C ILE A 253 -1.20 -3.96 2.48
N ILE A 254 -2.07 -4.56 1.65
CA ILE A 254 -3.34 -5.13 2.15
C ILE A 254 -3.16 -6.45 2.90
N THR A 255 -2.09 -7.20 2.63
CA THR A 255 -1.78 -8.47 3.31
C THR A 255 -0.82 -8.31 4.49
N THR A 256 -0.32 -7.10 4.77
CA THR A 256 0.48 -6.87 5.99
C THR A 256 -0.42 -6.97 7.23
N ASP A 257 0.14 -7.46 8.33
CA ASP A 257 -0.61 -7.64 9.58
C ASP A 257 -1.05 -6.29 10.14
N GLU A 258 -0.10 -5.36 10.23
CA GLU A 258 -0.32 -4.02 10.78
C GLU A 258 0.27 -2.93 9.87
N ILE A 259 -0.47 -1.82 9.77
CA ILE A 259 -0.02 -0.58 9.14
C ILE A 259 0.10 0.49 10.21
N LYS A 260 1.25 1.17 10.26
CA LYS A 260 1.44 2.38 11.06
C LYS A 260 1.69 3.59 10.16
N ILE A 261 0.92 4.64 10.39
CA ILE A 261 1.19 5.97 9.87
C ILE A 261 2.07 6.69 10.89
N LEU A 262 3.26 7.10 10.47
CA LEU A 262 4.25 7.69 11.36
C LEU A 262 3.88 9.13 11.75
N GLU A 263 4.35 9.59 12.91
CA GLU A 263 4.22 10.99 13.30
C GLU A 263 4.98 11.88 12.31
N GLY A 264 4.29 12.85 11.71
CA GLY A 264 4.83 13.68 10.64
C GLY A 264 4.77 13.06 9.24
N GLY A 265 4.13 11.88 9.09
CA GLY A 265 3.90 11.20 7.82
C GLY A 265 4.88 10.07 7.53
N GLY A 266 4.53 9.23 6.55
CA GLY A 266 5.20 7.99 6.20
C GLY A 266 4.31 6.78 6.47
N LEU A 267 4.74 5.64 5.95
CA LEU A 267 4.04 4.37 6.05
C LEU A 267 5.03 3.30 6.53
N GLU A 268 4.72 2.64 7.64
CA GLU A 268 5.45 1.48 8.11
C GLU A 268 4.54 0.24 8.03
N LEU A 269 5.01 -0.78 7.34
CA LEU A 269 4.34 -2.08 7.20
C LEU A 269 4.99 -3.06 8.17
N ILE A 270 4.21 -3.57 9.11
CA ILE A 270 4.67 -4.55 10.09
C ILE A 270 4.13 -5.91 9.69
N ARG A 271 5.06 -6.84 9.56
CA ARG A 271 4.81 -8.26 9.34
C ARG A 271 5.36 -9.01 10.53
N HIS A 272 4.47 -9.68 11.23
CA HIS A 272 4.84 -10.70 12.19
C HIS A 272 5.31 -11.87 11.36
N LYS A 273 6.60 -12.22 11.48
CA LYS A 273 7.07 -13.49 10.91
C LYS A 273 6.16 -14.54 11.50
N SER A 274 5.34 -15.15 10.65
CA SER A 274 4.64 -16.33 11.06
C SER A 274 5.73 -17.34 11.40
N ASP A 275 5.87 -17.63 12.69
CA ASP A 275 6.77 -18.66 13.20
C ASP A 275 6.26 -20.05 12.77
N PHE A 276 5.84 -20.20 11.51
CA PHE A 276 5.87 -21.46 10.77
C PHE A 276 7.33 -21.87 10.51
N GLY A 277 8.20 -21.66 11.50
CA GLY A 277 9.26 -22.61 11.75
C GLY A 277 8.58 -23.95 11.73
N THR A 278 8.96 -24.74 10.72
CA THR A 278 8.66 -26.14 10.61
C THR A 278 8.48 -26.69 12.02
N GLU A 279 7.22 -26.97 12.41
CA GLU A 279 6.99 -28.03 13.36
C GLU A 279 7.66 -29.20 12.68
N THR A 280 8.93 -29.40 13.01
CA THR A 280 9.68 -30.59 12.72
C THR A 280 8.80 -31.60 13.39
N SER A 281 7.95 -32.25 12.57
CA SER A 281 6.94 -33.19 13.02
C SER A 281 7.64 -33.98 14.10
N GLN A 282 7.22 -33.80 15.36
CA GLN A 282 7.86 -34.50 16.46
C GLN A 282 7.59 -35.95 16.14
N VAL A 283 8.53 -36.58 15.45
CA VAL A 283 8.49 -37.99 15.11
C VAL A 283 8.36 -38.62 16.48
N PRO A 284 7.23 -39.28 16.79
CA PRO A 284 7.04 -39.85 18.10
C PRO A 284 8.24 -40.76 18.33
N GLU A 285 9.01 -40.49 19.39
CA GLU A 285 10.09 -41.37 19.81
C GLU A 285 9.52 -42.78 19.88
N GLN A 286 9.89 -43.62 18.91
CA GLN A 286 9.56 -45.02 18.95
C GLN A 286 10.30 -45.60 20.15
N LYS A 287 9.59 -45.73 21.27
CA LYS A 287 10.05 -46.53 22.40
C LYS A 287 10.28 -47.95 21.88
N GLN A 288 11.55 -48.32 21.76
CA GLN A 288 11.93 -49.72 21.60
C GLN A 288 11.48 -50.47 22.85
N PHE A 289 10.65 -51.50 22.64
CA PHE A 289 10.21 -52.45 23.65
C PHE A 289 11.34 -53.42 24.03
#